data_AF-A0A812J050-F1
#
_entry.id   AF-A0A812J050-F1
#
_cell.length_a   1.000
_cell.length_b   1.000
_cell.length_c   1.000
_cell.angle_alpha   90.00
_cell.angle_beta   90.00
_cell.angle_gamma   90.00
#
_symmetry.space_group_name_H-M   'P 1'
#
loop_
_entity.id
_entity.type
_entity.pdbx_description
1 polymer ?
#
loop_
_entity_poly.entity_id
_entity_poly.type
_entity_poly.pdbx_seq_one_letter_code
_entity_poly.pdbx_strand_id
1 'polypeptide(L)'
;MDISSFQRRTTWQARELHERVAPDRWCVTLSDLKFLKSSVESSIDSGAIKPPADGSDVFSSEDRLYGPSIYTVTEQHIKPVTALAGKMSWALMRNPNGLDCDLFISHAWQEGIFEFMSKVVHSWPRFMRHAWCCMLANPQHLDIAAMLQSPRHSPFAIALQASKVVLAVPNRHCSIYTRLWCAYEAYLAEEQDKIILIARASNRYNICQSMVKMASAAMVGVLLGWVVNFGHATVTFNLVFLCIATAAAAWSM
;
A
#
# COMPACT_ATOMS: atom_id res chain seq x y z
N MET A 1 13.27 32.07 23.52
CA MET A 1 12.66 30.82 24.03
C MET A 1 13.64 29.70 23.69
N ASP A 2 14.15 28.97 24.69
CA ASP A 2 15.20 27.97 24.50
C ASP A 2 14.66 26.75 23.71
N ILE A 3 15.31 26.42 22.60
CA ILE A 3 14.98 25.28 21.72
C ILE A 3 14.93 23.97 22.53
N SER A 4 15.80 23.82 23.54
CA SER A 4 15.86 22.62 24.40
C SER A 4 14.60 22.46 25.24
N SER A 5 14.00 23.57 25.69
CA SER A 5 12.78 23.58 26.50
C SER A 5 11.55 23.26 25.66
N PHE A 6 11.49 23.78 24.42
CA PHE A 6 10.42 23.51 23.46
C PHE A 6 10.42 22.04 23.01
N GLN A 7 11.60 21.49 22.70
CA GLN A 7 11.74 20.08 22.33
C GLN A 7 11.35 19.12 23.47
N ARG A 8 11.66 19.47 24.73
CA ARG A 8 11.23 18.69 25.90
C ARG A 8 9.72 18.72 26.08
N ARG A 9 9.09 19.89 25.95
CA ARG A 9 7.64 20.06 26.11
C ARG A 9 6.83 19.27 25.07
N THR A 10 7.21 19.35 23.80
CA THR A 10 6.54 18.61 22.71
C THR A 10 6.63 17.09 22.91
N THR A 11 7.79 16.61 23.34
CA THR A 11 7.99 15.17 23.62
C THR A 11 7.12 14.70 24.79
N TRP A 12 6.93 15.52 25.83
CA TRP A 12 6.04 15.19 26.94
C TRP A 12 4.57 15.10 26.52
N GLN A 13 4.09 16.07 25.72
CA GLN A 13 2.72 16.04 25.18
C GLN A 13 2.47 14.82 24.30
N ALA A 14 3.44 14.43 23.46
CA ALA A 14 3.34 13.21 22.67
C ALA A 14 3.22 11.97 23.55
N ARG A 15 4.04 11.85 24.60
CA ARG A 15 3.99 10.72 25.54
C ARG A 15 2.66 10.66 26.28
N GLU A 16 2.23 11.76 26.87
CA GLU A 16 0.95 11.86 27.59
C GLU A 16 -0.21 11.44 26.68
N LEU A 17 -0.19 11.85 25.41
CA LEU A 17 -1.21 11.45 24.44
C LEU A 17 -1.23 9.94 24.17
N HIS A 18 -0.07 9.30 24.04
CA HIS A 18 0.04 7.85 23.82
C HIS A 18 -0.19 7.02 25.10
N GLU A 19 -0.02 7.61 26.27
CA GLU A 19 -0.41 7.00 27.55
C GLU A 19 -1.92 7.07 27.76
N ARG A 20 -2.55 8.18 27.35
CA ARG A 20 -3.99 8.40 27.47
C ARG A 20 -4.81 7.59 26.47
N VAL A 21 -4.34 7.48 25.23
CA VAL A 21 -5.06 6.76 24.16
C VAL A 21 -4.46 5.37 24.04
N ALA A 22 -5.28 4.33 24.24
CA ALA A 22 -4.82 2.95 24.17
C ALA A 22 -4.22 2.59 22.79
N PRO A 23 -3.20 1.71 22.71
CA PRO A 23 -2.50 1.40 21.46
C PRO A 23 -3.34 0.82 20.32
N ASP A 24 -4.37 0.06 20.65
CA ASP A 24 -5.40 -0.42 19.72
C ASP A 24 -6.25 0.70 19.13
N ARG A 25 -6.14 1.93 19.65
CA ARG A 25 -6.85 3.09 19.12
C ARG A 25 -5.97 4.00 18.25
N TRP A 26 -4.72 3.64 18.00
CA TRP A 26 -3.80 4.42 17.15
C TRP A 26 -4.04 4.12 15.66
N CYS A 27 -5.29 4.21 15.23
CA CYS A 27 -5.71 3.83 13.90
C CYS A 27 -5.90 5.04 12.97
N VAL A 28 -5.92 4.76 11.68
CA VAL A 28 -6.16 5.72 10.59
C VAL A 28 -7.40 5.31 9.78
N THR A 29 -8.03 6.29 9.15
CA THR A 29 -9.14 6.03 8.20
C THR A 29 -8.59 5.75 6.80
N LEU A 30 -9.44 5.19 5.92
CA LEU A 30 -9.13 5.11 4.49
C LEU A 30 -8.89 6.50 3.86
N SER A 31 -9.55 7.54 4.37
CA SER A 31 -9.35 8.92 3.93
C SER A 31 -7.96 9.44 4.29
N ASP A 32 -7.47 9.11 5.49
CA ASP A 32 -6.12 9.49 5.93
C ASP A 32 -5.03 8.85 5.07
N LEU A 33 -5.22 7.59 4.63
CA LEU A 33 -4.30 6.93 3.69
C LEU A 33 -4.28 7.60 2.32
N LYS A 34 -5.45 7.97 1.79
CA LYS A 34 -5.53 8.71 0.52
C LYS A 34 -4.88 10.08 0.63
N PHE A 35 -5.10 10.78 1.74
CA PHE A 35 -4.45 12.05 2.04
C PHE A 35 -2.91 11.90 2.11
N LEU A 36 -2.42 10.88 2.82
CA LEU A 36 -0.99 10.58 2.90
C LEU A 36 -0.40 10.33 1.51
N LYS A 37 -1.08 9.53 0.67
CA LYS A 37 -0.64 9.30 -0.71
C LYS A 37 -0.45 10.61 -1.48
N SER A 38 -1.46 11.48 -1.50
CA SER A 38 -1.39 12.77 -2.21
C SER A 38 -0.32 13.70 -1.62
N SER A 39 -0.15 13.69 -0.30
CA SER A 39 0.88 14.47 0.40
C SER A 39 2.30 14.01 0.05
N VAL A 40 2.52 12.69 -0.05
CA VAL A 40 3.79 12.10 -0.48
C VAL A 40 4.07 12.40 -1.96
N GLU A 41 3.07 12.27 -2.84
CA GLU A 41 3.19 12.67 -4.26
C GLU A 41 3.65 14.13 -4.39
N SER A 42 2.98 15.06 -3.70
CA SER A 42 3.37 16.47 -3.69
C SER A 42 4.77 16.73 -3.11
N SER A 43 5.18 15.93 -2.12
CA SER A 43 6.52 16.03 -1.51
C SER A 43 7.62 15.52 -2.45
N ILE A 44 7.33 14.52 -3.29
CA ILE A 44 8.24 14.07 -4.35
C ILE A 44 8.34 15.15 -5.44
N ASP A 45 7.20 15.71 -5.86
CA ASP A 45 7.12 16.69 -6.95
C ASP A 45 7.85 18.00 -6.61
N SER A 46 7.80 18.41 -5.34
CA SER A 46 8.54 19.57 -4.82
C SER A 46 10.01 19.25 -4.53
N GLY A 47 10.42 17.98 -4.63
CA GLY A 47 11.76 17.52 -4.28
C GLY A 47 12.04 17.50 -2.77
N ALA A 48 11.02 17.55 -1.91
CA ALA A 48 11.19 17.35 -0.48
C ALA A 48 11.53 15.89 -0.12
N ILE A 49 11.00 14.93 -0.89
CA ILE A 49 11.38 13.51 -0.82
C ILE A 49 12.31 13.18 -1.99
N LYS A 50 13.49 12.64 -1.70
CA LYS A 50 14.52 12.27 -2.68
C LYS A 50 15.14 10.91 -2.37
N PRO A 51 15.67 10.20 -3.38
CA PRO A 51 16.48 9.01 -3.14
C PRO A 51 17.60 9.29 -2.13
N PRO A 52 17.73 8.49 -1.06
CA PRO A 52 18.82 8.62 -0.10
C PRO A 52 20.19 8.52 -0.79
N ALA A 53 21.14 9.34 -0.34
CA ALA A 53 22.49 9.39 -0.91
C ALA A 53 23.30 8.10 -0.72
N ASP A 54 22.92 7.27 0.25
CA ASP A 54 23.54 5.98 0.54
C ASP A 54 23.06 4.85 -0.39
N GLY A 55 22.10 5.13 -1.28
CA GLY A 55 21.54 4.15 -2.21
C GLY A 55 20.66 3.09 -1.55
N SER A 56 20.26 3.28 -0.29
CA SER A 56 19.38 2.35 0.44
C SER A 56 18.00 2.21 -0.19
N ASP A 57 17.56 3.20 -0.97
CA ASP A 57 16.30 3.21 -1.67
C ASP A 57 16.44 3.93 -3.02
N VAL A 58 16.29 3.17 -4.10
CA VAL A 58 16.43 3.66 -5.47
C VAL A 58 15.03 3.78 -6.08
N PHE A 59 14.52 5.00 -6.15
CA PHE A 59 13.25 5.32 -6.82
C PHE A 59 13.40 6.52 -7.75
N SER A 60 12.55 6.59 -8.77
CA SER A 60 12.43 7.77 -9.64
C SER A 60 11.30 8.66 -9.15
N SER A 61 11.44 9.99 -9.27
CA SER A 61 10.34 10.93 -9.02
C SER A 61 9.14 10.72 -9.95
N GLU A 62 9.36 10.07 -11.09
CA GLU A 62 8.33 9.72 -12.08
C GLU A 62 7.64 8.37 -11.76
N ASP A 63 8.18 7.58 -10.83
CA ASP A 63 7.60 6.29 -10.46
C ASP A 63 6.34 6.48 -9.61
N ARG A 64 5.19 6.38 -10.27
CA ARG A 64 3.87 6.40 -9.63
C ARG A 64 3.32 5.01 -9.31
N LEU A 65 4.05 3.95 -9.68
CA LEU A 65 3.61 2.58 -9.49
C LEU A 65 4.09 2.02 -8.14
N TYR A 66 5.36 2.21 -7.82
CA TYR A 66 5.95 1.71 -6.57
C TYR A 66 6.30 2.86 -5.61
N GLY A 67 7.05 3.85 -6.11
CA GLY A 67 7.46 5.01 -5.32
C GLY A 67 8.53 4.67 -4.28
N PRO A 68 8.89 5.63 -3.42
CA PRO A 68 9.89 5.42 -2.36
C PRO A 68 9.45 4.34 -1.36
N SER A 69 10.42 3.67 -0.76
CA SER A 69 10.20 2.76 0.35
C SER A 69 9.56 3.46 1.54
N ILE A 70 8.88 2.69 2.38
CA ILE A 70 8.29 3.19 3.63
C ILE A 70 9.37 3.73 4.59
N TYR A 71 10.61 3.20 4.56
CA TYR A 71 11.74 3.80 5.28
C TYR A 71 11.95 5.27 4.87
N THR A 72 12.11 5.51 3.57
CA THR A 72 12.31 6.87 3.02
C THR A 72 11.15 7.80 3.33
N VAL A 73 9.91 7.34 3.14
CA VAL A 73 8.70 8.13 3.45
C VAL A 73 8.62 8.45 4.95
N THR A 74 9.01 7.51 5.81
CA THR A 74 8.97 7.73 7.25
C THR A 74 9.98 8.81 7.66
N GLU A 75 11.22 8.72 7.18
CA GLU A 75 12.28 9.67 7.53
C GLU A 75 12.05 11.06 6.90
N GLN A 76 11.68 11.13 5.63
CA GLN A 76 11.64 12.38 4.88
C GLN A 76 10.25 13.04 4.87
N HIS A 77 9.19 12.35 5.29
CA HIS A 77 7.83 12.90 5.31
C HIS A 77 7.11 12.75 6.65
N ILE A 78 6.90 11.51 7.13
CA ILE A 78 6.10 11.27 8.33
C ILE A 78 6.74 11.93 9.55
N LYS A 79 8.05 11.73 9.76
CA LYS A 79 8.77 12.34 10.88
C LYS A 79 8.75 13.88 10.83
N PRO A 80 9.11 14.55 9.72
CA PRO A 80 9.02 16.01 9.65
C PRO A 80 7.63 16.57 9.95
N VAL A 81 6.58 15.98 9.35
CA VAL A 81 5.20 16.44 9.55
C VAL A 81 4.76 16.23 11.01
N THR A 82 5.00 15.05 11.56
CA THR A 82 4.62 14.76 12.96
C THR A 82 5.46 15.54 13.98
N ALA A 83 6.71 15.88 13.67
CA ALA A 83 7.53 16.73 14.53
C ALA A 83 6.90 18.11 14.72
N LEU A 84 6.43 18.72 13.63
CA LEU A 84 5.73 20.01 13.65
C LEU A 84 4.39 19.94 14.39
N ALA A 85 3.72 18.78 14.33
CA ALA A 85 2.48 18.56 15.05
C ALA A 85 2.65 18.26 16.55
N GLY A 86 3.88 18.21 17.07
CA GLY A 86 4.16 17.92 18.48
C GLY A 86 4.64 16.49 18.76
N LYS A 87 5.26 15.83 17.77
CA LYS A 87 5.96 14.54 17.87
C LYS A 87 5.11 13.29 18.19
N MET A 88 3.78 13.39 18.11
CA MET A 88 2.90 12.23 18.20
C MET A 88 2.97 11.34 16.94
N SER A 89 2.36 10.16 16.97
CA SER A 89 2.20 9.34 15.77
C SER A 89 1.31 10.03 14.74
N TRP A 90 1.43 9.64 13.48
CA TRP A 90 0.56 10.16 12.42
C TRP A 90 -0.91 9.86 12.72
N ALA A 91 -1.20 8.66 13.23
CA ALA A 91 -2.54 8.25 13.61
C ALA A 91 -3.17 9.19 14.65
N LEU A 92 -2.45 9.49 15.75
CA LEU A 92 -2.97 10.37 16.80
C LEU A 92 -2.89 11.86 16.45
N MET A 93 -2.01 12.25 15.53
CA MET A 93 -2.01 13.60 14.94
C MET A 93 -3.32 13.84 14.18
N ARG A 94 -3.81 12.84 13.43
CA ARG A 94 -5.04 12.91 12.65
C ARG A 94 -6.29 12.68 13.51
N ASN A 95 -6.18 11.78 14.48
CA ASN A 95 -7.28 11.28 15.30
C ASN A 95 -6.90 11.31 16.79
N PRO A 96 -6.90 12.48 17.45
CA PRO A 96 -6.37 12.65 18.81
C PRO A 96 -7.16 11.92 19.90
N ASN A 97 -8.40 11.51 19.62
CA ASN A 97 -9.22 10.70 20.52
C ASN A 97 -9.08 9.18 20.25
N GLY A 98 -8.24 8.82 19.27
CA GLY A 98 -8.11 7.47 18.75
C GLY A 98 -9.35 6.96 18.00
N LEU A 99 -9.18 5.85 17.30
CA LEU A 99 -10.20 5.17 16.50
C LEU A 99 -10.13 3.67 16.76
N ASP A 100 -11.28 3.00 16.90
CA ASP A 100 -11.32 1.55 17.12
C ASP A 100 -10.58 0.77 16.02
N CYS A 101 -9.84 -0.28 16.38
CA CYS A 101 -9.12 -1.11 15.42
C CYS A 101 -10.04 -2.14 14.76
N ASP A 102 -10.39 -1.92 13.50
CA ASP A 102 -11.10 -2.92 12.70
C ASP A 102 -10.12 -3.83 11.93
N LEU A 103 -9.07 -3.23 11.37
CA LEU A 103 -8.14 -3.86 10.44
C LEU A 103 -6.70 -3.68 10.94
N PHE A 104 -5.94 -4.76 11.06
CA PHE A 104 -4.50 -4.69 11.31
C PHE A 104 -3.74 -4.89 10.00
N ILE A 105 -2.87 -3.97 9.61
CA ILE A 105 -2.10 -4.05 8.37
C ILE A 105 -0.67 -4.52 8.67
N SER A 106 -0.32 -5.71 8.16
CA SER A 106 1.03 -6.27 8.23
C SER A 106 1.75 -6.02 6.90
N HIS A 107 2.90 -5.34 6.95
CA HIS A 107 3.67 -4.95 5.75
C HIS A 107 5.18 -4.94 6.01
N ALA A 108 6.01 -4.96 4.96
CA ALA A 108 7.44 -4.73 5.08
C ALA A 108 7.79 -3.26 4.82
N TRP A 109 8.77 -2.73 5.56
CA TRP A 109 9.19 -1.33 5.39
C TRP A 109 9.99 -1.06 4.09
N GLN A 110 10.50 -2.10 3.42
CA GLN A 110 11.07 -1.94 2.07
C GLN A 110 10.02 -1.84 0.97
N GLU A 111 8.73 -2.02 1.28
CA GLU A 111 7.68 -1.86 0.27
C GLU A 111 7.62 -0.41 -0.22
N GLY A 112 7.41 -0.23 -1.53
CA GLY A 112 7.16 1.08 -2.11
C GLY A 112 5.80 1.62 -1.66
N ILE A 113 5.75 2.87 -1.23
CA ILE A 113 4.54 3.47 -0.64
C ILE A 113 3.34 3.49 -1.58
N PHE A 114 3.53 3.66 -2.90
CA PHE A 114 2.42 3.68 -3.85
C PHE A 114 1.90 2.27 -4.14
N GLU A 115 2.80 1.28 -4.18
CA GLU A 115 2.44 -0.13 -4.26
C GLU A 115 1.61 -0.53 -3.04
N PHE A 116 2.10 -0.21 -1.84
CA PHE A 116 1.41 -0.43 -0.56
C PHE A 116 0.01 0.18 -0.58
N MET A 117 -0.09 1.49 -0.87
CA MET A 117 -1.36 2.22 -0.85
C MET A 117 -2.35 1.65 -1.88
N SER A 118 -1.89 1.31 -3.08
CA SER A 118 -2.74 0.73 -4.12
C SER A 118 -3.36 -0.58 -3.65
N LYS A 119 -2.57 -1.47 -3.04
CA LYS A 119 -3.03 -2.77 -2.54
C LYS A 119 -3.96 -2.64 -1.35
N VAL A 120 -3.60 -1.81 -0.37
CA VAL A 120 -4.42 -1.58 0.83
C VAL A 120 -5.76 -0.97 0.45
N VAL A 121 -5.78 0.08 -0.35
CA VAL A 121 -7.03 0.73 -0.77
C VAL A 121 -7.90 -0.22 -1.60
N HIS A 122 -7.31 -1.04 -2.48
CA HIS A 122 -8.05 -2.00 -3.27
C HIS A 122 -8.63 -3.15 -2.43
N SER A 123 -7.87 -3.60 -1.44
CA SER A 123 -8.20 -4.78 -0.62
C SER A 123 -8.89 -4.42 0.70
N TRP A 124 -9.18 -3.15 0.92
CA TRP A 124 -9.84 -2.66 2.12
C TRP A 124 -11.23 -3.30 2.28
N PRO A 125 -11.49 -4.10 3.34
CA PRO A 125 -12.77 -4.78 3.46
C PRO A 125 -13.91 -3.77 3.69
N ARG A 126 -15.03 -3.93 2.97
CA ARG A 126 -16.12 -2.94 2.88
C ARG A 126 -16.70 -2.47 4.21
N PHE A 127 -16.66 -3.31 5.24
CA PHE A 127 -17.26 -3.03 6.55
C PHE A 127 -16.25 -2.54 7.60
N MET A 128 -14.97 -2.46 7.25
CA MET A 128 -13.93 -1.96 8.16
C MET A 128 -13.75 -0.46 7.94
N ARG A 129 -13.64 0.30 9.03
CA ARG A 129 -13.57 1.77 8.97
C ARG A 129 -12.16 2.30 9.21
N HIS A 130 -11.44 1.65 10.12
CA HIS A 130 -10.13 2.11 10.55
C HIS A 130 -9.11 0.99 10.50
N ALA A 131 -7.86 1.36 10.29
CA ALA A 131 -6.76 0.41 10.27
C ALA A 131 -5.61 0.86 11.17
N TRP A 132 -4.99 -0.11 11.81
CA TRP A 132 -3.71 0.04 12.46
C TRP A 132 -2.60 -0.33 11.47
N CYS A 133 -1.59 0.53 11.33
CA CYS A 133 -0.45 0.32 10.43
C CYS A 133 0.80 0.91 11.08
N CYS A 134 1.86 0.10 11.25
CA CYS A 134 2.94 0.46 12.16
C CYS A 134 3.69 1.76 11.79
N MET A 135 3.83 2.09 10.49
CA MET A 135 4.49 3.34 10.07
C MET A 135 3.69 4.59 10.49
N LEU A 136 2.37 4.46 10.68
CA LEU A 136 1.46 5.57 11.02
C LEU A 136 1.06 5.58 12.49
N ALA A 137 0.91 4.39 13.08
CA ALA A 137 0.44 4.20 14.44
C ALA A 137 1.54 4.42 15.48
N ASN A 138 2.76 3.95 15.21
CA ASN A 138 3.85 4.10 16.16
C ASN A 138 4.36 5.56 16.18
N PRO A 139 4.66 6.12 17.37
CA PRO A 139 5.24 7.44 17.48
C PRO A 139 6.71 7.45 17.04
N GLN A 140 6.97 7.84 15.79
CA GLN A 140 8.29 7.80 15.14
C GLN A 140 9.37 8.68 15.80
N HIS A 141 8.99 9.53 16.77
CA HIS A 141 9.89 10.40 17.54
C HIS A 141 10.11 9.93 18.98
N LEU A 142 9.39 8.91 19.43
CA LEU A 142 9.55 8.32 20.75
C LEU A 142 10.40 7.06 20.67
N ASP A 143 10.73 6.50 21.83
CA ASP A 143 11.53 5.27 21.91
C ASP A 143 10.67 4.05 21.57
N ILE A 144 10.55 3.77 20.26
CA ILE A 144 9.85 2.58 19.77
C ILE A 144 10.54 1.30 20.27
N ALA A 145 11.87 1.28 20.41
CA ALA A 145 12.59 0.10 20.88
C ALA A 145 12.16 -0.29 22.31
N ALA A 146 12.00 0.70 23.20
CA ALA A 146 11.44 0.48 24.53
C ALA A 146 10.02 -0.12 24.48
N MET A 147 9.17 0.35 23.57
CA MET A 147 7.80 -0.18 23.39
C MET A 147 7.77 -1.63 22.85
N LEU A 148 8.86 -2.09 22.24
CA LEU A 148 8.97 -3.41 21.63
C LEU A 148 9.70 -4.43 22.54
N GLN A 149 10.16 -4.03 23.74
CA GLN A 149 10.87 -4.93 24.66
C GLN A 149 10.02 -6.14 25.11
N SER A 150 8.70 -5.98 25.17
CA SER A 150 7.76 -7.07 25.42
C SER A 150 6.89 -7.29 24.19
N PRO A 151 7.28 -8.17 23.24
CA PRO A 151 6.57 -8.35 21.98
C PRO A 151 5.08 -8.69 22.12
N ARG A 152 4.65 -9.38 23.18
CA ARG A 152 3.24 -9.71 23.44
C ARG A 152 2.43 -8.54 24.01
N HIS A 153 3.09 -7.59 24.66
CA HIS A 153 2.44 -6.40 25.25
C HIS A 153 2.78 -5.12 24.47
N SER A 154 3.37 -5.27 23.28
CA SER A 154 3.72 -4.17 22.42
C SER A 154 2.46 -3.49 21.88
N PRO A 155 2.55 -2.22 21.44
CA PRO A 155 1.45 -1.52 20.79
C PRO A 155 0.81 -2.31 19.63
N PHE A 156 1.62 -2.98 18.82
CA PHE A 156 1.14 -3.74 17.67
C PHE A 156 0.43 -5.03 18.10
N ALA A 157 0.89 -5.72 19.14
CA ALA A 157 0.24 -6.94 19.62
C ALA A 157 -1.13 -6.64 20.23
N ILE A 158 -1.23 -5.53 20.97
CA ILE A 158 -2.50 -5.02 21.51
C ILE A 158 -3.46 -4.66 20.38
N ALA A 159 -2.98 -3.94 19.35
CA ALA A 159 -3.79 -3.57 18.20
C ALA A 159 -4.24 -4.80 17.37
N LEU A 160 -3.35 -5.77 17.16
CA LEU A 160 -3.67 -7.02 16.46
C LEU A 160 -4.75 -7.80 17.22
N GLN A 161 -4.64 -7.88 18.55
CA GLN A 161 -5.65 -8.49 19.41
C GLN A 161 -7.01 -7.82 19.29
N ALA A 162 -7.07 -6.50 19.26
CA ALA A 162 -8.31 -5.75 19.08
C ALA A 162 -8.89 -5.85 17.66
N SER A 163 -8.04 -6.04 16.65
CA SER A 163 -8.45 -6.09 15.25
C SER A 163 -9.37 -7.29 14.93
N LYS A 164 -10.23 -7.12 13.92
CA LYS A 164 -11.11 -8.20 13.44
C LYS A 164 -10.43 -9.05 12.36
N VAL A 165 -9.57 -8.41 11.56
CA VAL A 165 -8.93 -9.00 10.39
C VAL A 165 -7.50 -8.48 10.30
N VAL A 166 -6.58 -9.35 9.88
CA VAL A 166 -5.22 -8.98 9.49
C VAL A 166 -5.14 -8.91 7.97
N LEU A 167 -4.66 -7.79 7.43
CA LEU A 167 -4.36 -7.62 6.01
C LEU A 167 -2.85 -7.68 5.81
N ALA A 168 -2.37 -8.82 5.32
CA ALA A 168 -0.99 -9.02 4.93
C ALA A 168 -0.74 -8.41 3.54
N VAL A 169 0.19 -7.47 3.44
CA VAL A 169 0.49 -6.73 2.21
C VAL A 169 1.80 -7.24 1.60
N PRO A 170 1.74 -8.16 0.62
CA PRO A 170 2.95 -8.62 -0.06
C PRO A 170 3.53 -7.48 -0.90
N ASN A 171 4.83 -7.48 -1.16
CA ASN A 171 5.52 -6.50 -2.01
C ASN A 171 6.49 -7.17 -2.98
N ARG A 172 7.03 -6.42 -3.94
CA ARG A 172 7.98 -6.93 -4.93
C ARG A 172 9.42 -7.11 -4.41
N HIS A 173 9.79 -6.44 -3.32
CA HIS A 173 11.18 -6.38 -2.85
C HIS A 173 11.56 -7.60 -2.03
N CYS A 174 10.65 -8.08 -1.18
CA CYS A 174 10.88 -9.25 -0.35
C CYS A 174 9.57 -9.93 0.02
N SER A 175 9.66 -11.21 0.39
CA SER A 175 8.59 -11.85 1.14
C SER A 175 8.46 -11.16 2.49
N ILE A 176 7.25 -10.73 2.85
CA ILE A 176 7.01 -10.13 4.16
C ILE A 176 7.39 -11.08 5.31
N TYR A 177 7.27 -12.39 5.12
CA TYR A 177 7.58 -13.37 6.16
C TYR A 177 9.07 -13.62 6.38
N THR A 178 9.97 -13.02 5.58
CA THR A 178 11.40 -12.96 5.93
C THR A 178 11.71 -11.82 6.91
N ARG A 179 10.73 -10.95 7.20
CA ARG A 179 10.84 -9.88 8.19
C ARG A 179 10.35 -10.39 9.54
N LEU A 180 11.23 -10.33 10.55
CA LEU A 180 10.95 -10.83 11.90
C LEU A 180 9.59 -10.38 12.46
N TRP A 181 9.28 -9.07 12.38
CA TRP A 181 8.03 -8.53 12.91
C TRP A 181 6.79 -9.00 12.14
N CYS A 182 6.84 -9.08 10.81
CA CYS A 182 5.71 -9.58 10.01
C CYS A 182 5.46 -11.07 10.24
N ALA A 183 6.53 -11.87 10.40
CA ALA A 183 6.41 -13.28 10.76
C ALA A 183 5.79 -13.44 12.16
N TYR A 184 6.20 -12.60 13.13
CA TYR A 184 5.62 -12.60 14.46
C TYR A 184 4.16 -12.13 14.49
N GLU A 185 3.80 -11.12 13.69
CA GLU A 185 2.40 -10.69 13.48
C GLU A 185 1.54 -11.83 12.91
N ALA A 186 2.06 -12.58 11.94
CA ALA A 186 1.35 -13.74 11.39
C ALA A 186 1.16 -14.85 12.44
N TYR A 187 2.18 -15.12 13.26
CA TYR A 187 2.08 -16.06 14.38
C TYR A 187 1.03 -15.61 15.40
N LEU A 188 1.02 -14.33 15.80
CA LEU A 188 -0.01 -13.81 16.73
C LEU A 188 -1.41 -13.87 16.12
N ALA A 189 -1.53 -13.61 14.82
CA ALA A 189 -2.79 -13.71 14.10
C ALA A 189 -3.32 -15.15 14.10
N GLU A 190 -2.45 -16.13 13.88
CA GLU A 190 -2.80 -17.56 13.98
C GLU A 190 -3.20 -17.94 15.41
N GLU A 191 -2.40 -17.58 16.41
CA GLU A 191 -2.65 -17.91 17.83
C GLU A 191 -4.00 -17.35 18.32
N GLN A 192 -4.43 -16.21 17.77
CA GLN A 192 -5.67 -15.53 18.14
C GLN A 192 -6.83 -15.83 17.18
N ASP A 193 -6.70 -16.84 16.31
CA ASP A 193 -7.70 -17.26 15.32
C ASP A 193 -8.21 -16.09 14.46
N LYS A 194 -7.31 -15.21 14.04
CA LYS A 194 -7.61 -14.06 13.19
C LYS A 194 -7.73 -14.50 11.73
N ILE A 195 -8.69 -13.91 11.03
CA ILE A 195 -8.77 -14.02 9.58
C ILE A 195 -7.61 -13.22 8.97
N ILE A 196 -6.74 -13.88 8.22
CA ILE A 196 -5.66 -13.25 7.46
C ILE A 196 -6.05 -13.14 5.99
N LEU A 197 -6.18 -11.91 5.50
CA LEU A 197 -6.38 -11.60 4.09
C LEU A 197 -5.06 -11.19 3.45
N ILE A 198 -4.84 -11.60 2.21
CA ILE A 198 -3.67 -11.16 1.42
C ILE A 198 -4.11 -10.04 0.48
N ALA A 199 -3.49 -8.87 0.63
CA ALA A 199 -3.78 -7.72 -0.22
C ALA A 199 -3.37 -7.97 -1.67
N ARG A 200 -4.15 -7.44 -2.61
CA ARG A 200 -3.93 -7.54 -4.05
C ARG A 200 -3.93 -6.16 -4.68
N ALA A 201 -3.15 -6.00 -5.74
CA ALA A 201 -3.22 -4.81 -6.57
C ALA A 201 -4.48 -4.85 -7.45
N SER A 202 -5.01 -3.68 -7.78
CA SER A 202 -6.14 -3.57 -8.71
C SER A 202 -5.74 -4.07 -10.10
N ASN A 203 -6.42 -5.10 -10.60
CA ASN A 203 -6.18 -5.62 -11.95
C ASN A 203 -6.95 -4.84 -13.05
N ARG A 204 -7.51 -3.67 -12.72
CA ARG A 204 -8.40 -2.91 -13.63
C ARG A 204 -7.73 -2.53 -14.95
N TYR A 205 -6.46 -2.14 -14.91
CA TYR A 205 -5.72 -1.76 -16.11
C TYR A 205 -5.58 -2.94 -17.08
N ASN A 206 -5.17 -4.11 -16.57
CA ASN A 206 -5.04 -5.31 -17.39
C ASN A 206 -6.40 -5.79 -17.91
N ILE A 207 -7.46 -5.69 -17.09
CA ILE A 207 -8.83 -5.99 -17.52
C ILE A 207 -9.24 -5.04 -18.66
N CYS A 208 -9.02 -3.73 -18.50
CA CYS A 208 -9.35 -2.73 -19.52
C CYS A 208 -8.55 -2.98 -20.83
N GLN A 209 -7.24 -3.20 -20.73
CA GLN A 209 -6.43 -3.56 -21.89
C GLN A 209 -6.92 -4.85 -22.57
N SER A 210 -7.29 -5.87 -21.78
CA SER A 210 -7.83 -7.12 -22.32
C SER A 210 -9.15 -6.88 -23.04
N MET A 211 -10.02 -6.04 -22.49
CA MET A 211 -11.27 -5.63 -23.13
C MET A 211 -11.02 -4.88 -24.44
N VAL A 212 -10.07 -3.94 -24.48
CA VAL A 212 -9.69 -3.22 -25.70
C VAL A 212 -9.19 -4.19 -26.77
N LYS A 213 -8.28 -5.11 -26.41
CA LYS A 213 -7.76 -6.13 -27.33
C LYS A 213 -8.86 -7.05 -27.86
N MET A 214 -9.77 -7.52 -27.00
CA MET A 214 -10.92 -8.33 -27.41
C MET A 214 -11.84 -7.57 -28.38
N ALA A 215 -12.13 -6.30 -28.09
CA ALA A 215 -12.96 -5.47 -28.96
C ALA A 215 -12.32 -5.24 -30.33
N SER A 216 -11.00 -4.98 -30.37
CA SER A 216 -10.25 -4.85 -31.63
C SER A 216 -10.29 -6.13 -32.46
N ALA A 217 -10.06 -7.29 -31.83
CA ALA A 217 -10.11 -8.58 -32.52
C ALA A 217 -11.51 -8.88 -33.08
N ALA A 218 -12.56 -8.62 -32.29
CA ALA A 218 -13.94 -8.79 -32.73
C ALA A 218 -14.27 -7.88 -33.94
N MET A 219 -13.85 -6.61 -33.89
CA MET A 219 -14.06 -5.66 -34.98
C MET A 219 -13.33 -6.08 -36.27
N VAL A 220 -12.09 -6.58 -36.17
CA VAL A 220 -11.37 -7.15 -37.32
C VAL A 220 -12.13 -8.36 -37.88
N GLY A 221 -12.63 -9.25 -37.03
CA GLY A 221 -13.43 -10.39 -37.44
C GLY A 221 -14.72 -10.00 -38.18
N VAL A 222 -15.43 -8.98 -37.69
CA VAL A 222 -16.63 -8.44 -38.33
C VAL A 222 -16.30 -7.81 -39.69
N LEU A 223 -15.24 -7.02 -39.78
CA LEU A 223 -14.82 -6.40 -41.05
C LEU A 223 -14.42 -7.45 -42.09
N LEU A 224 -13.66 -8.48 -41.69
CA LEU A 224 -13.29 -9.58 -42.57
C LEU A 224 -14.54 -10.36 -43.04
N GLY A 225 -15.46 -10.66 -42.11
CA GLY A 225 -16.73 -11.31 -42.45
C GLY A 225 -17.57 -10.47 -43.41
N TRP A 226 -17.61 -9.15 -43.22
CA TRP A 226 -18.32 -8.23 -44.10
C TRP A 226 -17.69 -8.17 -45.50
N VAL A 227 -16.35 -8.10 -45.59
CA VAL A 227 -15.61 -8.12 -46.87
C VAL A 227 -15.83 -9.44 -47.62
N VAL A 228 -15.82 -10.59 -46.93
CA VAL A 228 -16.10 -11.89 -47.56
C VAL A 228 -17.54 -11.95 -48.08
N ASN A 229 -18.51 -11.46 -47.30
CA ASN A 229 -19.93 -11.50 -47.67
C ASN A 229 -20.25 -10.54 -48.83
N PHE A 230 -19.66 -9.34 -48.85
CA PHE A 230 -19.80 -8.39 -49.98
C PHE A 230 -18.93 -8.76 -51.18
N GLY A 231 -17.78 -9.39 -50.96
CA GLY A 231 -16.87 -9.92 -52.00
C GLY A 231 -17.38 -11.19 -52.68
N HIS A 232 -18.47 -11.78 -52.16
CA HIS A 232 -19.25 -12.85 -52.77
C HIS A 232 -20.11 -12.40 -53.97
N ALA A 233 -19.63 -11.40 -54.71
CA ALA A 233 -19.95 -11.26 -56.12
C ALA A 233 -18.95 -11.98 -57.05
N THR A 234 -17.78 -12.53 -56.62
CA THR A 234 -16.98 -13.39 -57.55
C THR A 234 -15.83 -14.30 -57.04
N VAL A 235 -15.27 -14.22 -55.83
CA VAL A 235 -13.96 -14.90 -55.55
C VAL A 235 -13.85 -15.59 -54.19
N THR A 236 -14.48 -16.75 -54.01
CA THR A 236 -14.84 -17.16 -52.63
C THR A 236 -14.32 -18.49 -52.11
N PHE A 237 -13.43 -19.17 -52.81
CA PHE A 237 -12.85 -20.40 -52.28
C PHE A 237 -11.37 -20.33 -51.86
N ASN A 238 -10.59 -19.34 -52.32
CA ASN A 238 -9.13 -19.38 -52.13
C ASN A 238 -8.57 -18.60 -50.92
N LEU A 239 -9.28 -17.62 -50.36
CA LEU A 239 -8.74 -16.75 -49.31
C LEU A 239 -8.89 -17.28 -47.88
N VAL A 240 -9.96 -18.06 -47.60
CA VAL A 240 -10.19 -18.62 -46.26
C VAL A 240 -9.09 -19.62 -45.88
N PHE A 241 -8.59 -20.41 -46.84
CA PHE A 241 -7.47 -21.33 -46.62
C PHE A 241 -6.14 -20.62 -46.32
N LEU A 242 -5.90 -19.45 -46.92
CA LEU A 242 -4.66 -18.71 -46.73
C LEU A 242 -4.56 -18.09 -45.33
N CYS A 243 -5.68 -17.60 -44.77
CA CYS A 243 -5.71 -17.03 -43.43
C CYS A 243 -5.56 -18.08 -42.31
N ILE A 244 -6.07 -19.30 -42.51
CA ILE A 244 -5.89 -20.40 -41.55
C ILE A 244 -4.42 -20.86 -41.55
N ALA A 245 -3.77 -20.90 -42.73
CA ALA A 245 -2.37 -21.29 -42.84
C ALA A 245 -1.40 -20.28 -42.18
N THR A 246 -1.65 -18.97 -42.29
CA THR A 246 -0.80 -17.95 -41.68
C THR A 246 -1.00 -17.84 -40.16
N ALA A 247 -2.23 -18.01 -39.67
CA ALA A 247 -2.51 -18.03 -38.23
C ALA A 247 -1.88 -19.25 -37.54
N ALA A 248 -1.85 -20.41 -38.20
CA ALA A 248 -1.19 -21.61 -37.67
C ALA A 248 0.34 -21.45 -37.61
N ALA A 249 0.96 -20.81 -38.61
CA ALA A 249 2.41 -20.58 -38.64
C ALA A 249 2.87 -19.55 -37.59
N ALA A 250 2.06 -18.53 -37.29
CA ALA A 250 2.37 -17.51 -36.31
C ALA A 250 2.24 -17.98 -34.85
N TRP A 251 1.58 -19.11 -34.60
CA TRP A 251 1.43 -19.66 -33.25
C TRP A 251 2.54 -20.65 -32.87
N SER A 252 3.37 -21.05 -33.83
CA SER A 252 4.50 -21.97 -33.68
C SER A 252 5.87 -21.28 -33.53
N MET A 253 5.92 -19.95 -33.38
CA MET A 253 7.12 -19.17 -33.06
C MET A 253 6.91 -18.40 -31.75
#